data_AF-A0A2G9TLS4-F1
#
_entry.id   AF-A0A2G9TLS4-F1
#
_cell.length_a   1.000
_cell.length_b   1.000
_cell.length_c   1.000
_cell.angle_alpha   90.00
_cell.angle_beta   90.00
_cell.angle_gamma   90.00
#
_symmetry.space_group_name_H-M   'P 1'
#
loop_
_entity.id
_entity.type
_entity.pdbx_description
1 polymer ?
#
loop_
_entity_poly.entity_id
_entity_poly.type
_entity_poly.pdbx_seq_one_letter_code
_entity_poly.pdbx_strand_id
1 'polypeptide(L)'
;KRETTKSIRKEIRMLSADEREKLWRAMNALKSTTIDNITVWDLHTLVHYPDSAPGAHWGPAFLPWHREFLRQFEVALQNEEPSVSLPYWDSTLDQEVSQQLWVKCKKDGAENRLLLGKCSSENQRGVNHLQQCPPGATMNYSKFI
;
A
#
# COMPACT_ATOMS: atom_id res chain seq x y z
N LYS A 1 29.55 -14.55 -12.53
CA LYS A 1 29.07 -14.10 -11.20
C LYS A 1 28.18 -12.89 -11.42
N ARG A 2 26.92 -12.89 -10.99
CA ARG A 2 26.05 -11.71 -11.06
C ARG A 2 26.65 -10.65 -10.13
N GLU A 3 26.93 -9.47 -10.64
CA GLU A 3 27.38 -8.34 -9.81
C GLU A 3 26.22 -7.95 -8.88
N THR A 4 26.39 -8.19 -7.59
CA THR A 4 25.35 -7.89 -6.59
C THR A 4 25.49 -6.44 -6.17
N THR A 5 24.69 -5.56 -6.75
CA THR A 5 24.53 -4.20 -6.24
C THR A 5 23.87 -4.28 -4.86
N LYS A 6 24.44 -3.57 -3.88
CA LYS A 6 23.88 -3.53 -2.52
C LYS A 6 22.55 -2.76 -2.56
N SER A 7 21.43 -3.46 -2.38
CA SER A 7 20.11 -2.82 -2.20
C SER A 7 20.02 -2.16 -0.81
N ILE A 8 19.61 -0.90 -0.75
CA ILE A 8 19.37 -0.17 0.50
C ILE A 8 17.90 0.25 0.52
N ARG A 9 17.11 -0.36 1.40
CA ARG A 9 15.71 0.01 1.61
C ARG A 9 15.63 1.35 2.33
N LYS A 10 15.02 2.34 1.69
CA LYS A 10 14.82 3.69 2.23
C LYS A 10 13.39 3.86 2.74
N GLU A 11 13.20 4.81 3.64
CA GLU A 11 11.87 5.27 4.01
C GLU A 11 11.21 5.94 2.80
N ILE A 12 9.94 5.62 2.52
CA ILE A 12 9.24 5.99 1.27
C ILE A 12 9.13 7.51 1.03
N ARG A 13 9.02 8.33 2.09
CA ARG A 13 8.95 9.80 2.02
C ARG A 13 10.31 10.42 1.73
N MET A 14 11.40 9.67 1.95
CA MET A 14 12.78 10.09 1.67
C MET A 14 13.24 9.72 0.26
N LEU A 15 12.38 9.10 -0.56
CA LEU A 15 12.69 8.83 -1.96
C LEU A 15 12.68 10.12 -2.79
N SER A 16 13.68 10.27 -3.65
CA SER A 16 13.68 11.30 -4.69
C SER A 16 12.57 11.05 -5.73
N ALA A 17 12.23 12.07 -6.51
CA ALA A 17 11.23 11.94 -7.57
C ALA A 17 11.60 10.85 -8.60
N ASP A 18 12.87 10.78 -9.00
CA ASP A 18 13.39 9.79 -9.96
C ASP A 18 13.34 8.36 -9.40
N GLU A 19 13.78 8.15 -8.14
CA GLU A 19 13.70 6.83 -7.49
C GLU A 19 12.26 6.34 -7.40
N ARG A 20 11.34 7.26 -7.11
CA ARG A 20 9.93 6.95 -6.98
C ARG A 20 9.28 6.65 -8.33
N GLU A 21 9.64 7.39 -9.38
CA GLU A 21 9.23 7.11 -10.76
C GLU A 21 9.69 5.73 -11.23
N LYS A 22 10.95 5.40 -10.99
CA LYS A 22 11.53 4.07 -11.25
C LYS A 22 10.78 2.96 -10.52
N LEU A 23 10.47 3.16 -9.24
CA LEU A 23 9.68 2.21 -8.45
C LEU A 23 8.29 1.98 -9.04
N TRP A 24 7.55 3.05 -9.37
CA TRP A 24 6.22 2.93 -9.97
C TRP A 24 6.27 2.26 -11.34
N ARG A 25 7.28 2.59 -12.16
CA ARG A 25 7.49 1.93 -13.45
C ARG A 25 7.73 0.44 -13.28
N ALA A 26 8.60 0.03 -12.37
CA ALA A 26 8.87 -1.38 -12.10
C ALA A 26 7.62 -2.12 -11.59
N MET A 27 6.85 -1.52 -10.69
CA MET A 27 5.59 -2.11 -10.21
C MET A 27 4.55 -2.28 -11.33
N ASN A 28 4.40 -1.27 -12.18
CA ASN A 28 3.50 -1.35 -13.33
C ASN A 28 3.97 -2.40 -14.35
N ALA A 29 5.28 -2.56 -14.53
CA ALA A 29 5.84 -3.61 -15.37
C ALA A 29 5.47 -5.00 -14.84
N LEU A 30 5.58 -5.25 -13.53
CA LEU A 30 5.14 -6.53 -12.92
C LEU A 30 3.64 -6.81 -13.12
N LYS A 31 2.81 -5.78 -13.18
CA LYS A 31 1.37 -5.89 -13.49
C LYS A 31 1.09 -6.19 -14.96
N SER A 32 2.05 -5.95 -15.85
CA SER A 32 1.91 -6.21 -17.30
C SER A 32 2.63 -7.48 -17.78
N THR A 33 3.75 -7.83 -17.14
CA THR A 33 4.56 -9.01 -17.50
C THR A 33 3.83 -10.27 -17.04
N THR A 34 3.67 -11.24 -17.93
CA THR A 34 2.95 -12.48 -17.65
C THR A 34 3.84 -13.72 -17.76
N ILE A 35 3.52 -14.73 -16.94
CA ILE A 35 4.04 -16.09 -17.00
C ILE A 35 2.81 -17.00 -16.99
N ASP A 36 2.67 -17.85 -18.01
CA ASP A 36 1.52 -18.77 -18.16
C ASP A 36 0.14 -18.09 -18.01
N ASN A 37 -0.02 -16.90 -18.64
CA ASN A 37 -1.22 -16.05 -18.60
C ASN A 37 -1.55 -15.43 -17.23
N ILE A 38 -0.66 -15.50 -16.25
CA ILE A 38 -0.80 -14.85 -14.94
C ILE A 38 0.25 -13.75 -14.85
N THR A 39 -0.10 -12.57 -14.34
CA THR A 39 0.88 -11.49 -14.19
C THR A 39 1.90 -11.85 -13.10
N VAL A 40 3.14 -11.37 -13.22
CA VAL A 40 4.16 -11.58 -12.18
C VAL A 40 3.70 -10.98 -10.85
N TRP A 41 2.96 -9.87 -10.90
CA TRP A 41 2.27 -9.31 -9.74
C TRP A 41 1.30 -10.32 -9.11
N ASP A 42 0.40 -10.88 -9.91
CA ASP A 42 -0.61 -11.84 -9.42
C ASP A 42 0.02 -13.14 -8.90
N LEU A 43 1.15 -13.58 -9.45
CA LEU A 43 1.88 -14.71 -8.89
C LEU A 43 2.33 -14.46 -7.44
N HIS A 44 2.81 -13.24 -7.14
CA HIS A 44 3.19 -12.89 -5.77
C HIS A 44 1.97 -12.80 -4.85
N THR A 45 0.82 -12.31 -5.33
CA THR A 45 -0.40 -12.26 -4.51
C THR A 45 -0.94 -13.66 -4.23
N LEU A 46 -0.91 -14.57 -5.21
CA LEU A 46 -1.35 -15.96 -5.07
C LEU A 46 -0.52 -16.73 -4.04
N VAL A 47 0.81 -16.55 -4.04
CA VAL A 47 1.72 -17.19 -3.07
C VAL A 47 1.54 -16.63 -1.66
N HIS A 48 1.15 -15.35 -1.52
CA HIS A 48 0.89 -14.73 -0.21
C HIS A 48 -0.47 -15.12 0.38
N TYR A 49 -1.38 -15.68 -0.43
CA TYR A 49 -2.72 -16.04 0.04
C TYR A 49 -2.64 -16.99 1.26
N PRO A 50 -3.42 -16.77 2.33
CA PRO A 50 -3.30 -17.55 3.57
C PRO A 50 -3.40 -19.06 3.38
N ASP A 51 -4.22 -19.51 2.44
CA ASP A 51 -4.39 -20.94 2.13
C ASP A 51 -3.17 -21.51 1.36
N SER A 52 -2.44 -20.68 0.62
CA SER A 52 -1.22 -21.05 -0.09
C SER A 52 -0.01 -21.17 0.83
N ALA A 53 0.03 -20.37 1.90
CA ALA A 53 1.15 -20.29 2.84
C ALA A 53 0.70 -20.16 4.30
N PRO A 54 0.01 -21.16 4.89
CA PRO A 54 -0.58 -21.04 6.23
C PRO A 54 0.46 -20.77 7.33
N GLY A 55 1.68 -21.28 7.18
CA GLY A 55 2.80 -21.02 8.10
C GLY A 55 3.30 -19.58 8.08
N ALA A 56 2.92 -18.78 7.07
CA ALA A 56 3.34 -17.40 6.91
C ALA A 56 2.59 -16.42 7.81
N HIS A 57 1.37 -16.73 8.29
CA HIS A 57 0.52 -15.75 8.98
C HIS A 57 0.25 -16.09 10.46
N TRP A 58 0.40 -17.35 10.87
CA TRP A 58 -0.05 -17.82 12.20
C TRP A 58 0.99 -18.67 12.94
N GLY A 59 2.22 -18.69 12.45
CA GLY A 59 3.29 -19.55 12.99
C GLY A 59 4.59 -18.81 13.26
N PRO A 60 5.58 -19.50 13.86
CA PRO A 60 6.91 -18.94 14.11
C PRO A 60 7.65 -18.59 12.81
N ALA A 61 7.19 -19.11 11.68
CA ALA A 61 7.72 -18.79 10.36
C ALA A 61 7.24 -17.43 9.81
N PHE A 62 6.36 -16.69 10.50
CA PHE A 62 5.83 -15.40 10.04
C PHE A 62 6.92 -14.44 9.54
N LEU A 63 7.90 -14.13 10.40
CA LEU A 63 8.98 -13.19 10.10
C LEU A 63 9.94 -13.71 9.00
N PRO A 64 10.51 -14.92 9.10
CA PRO A 64 11.44 -15.40 8.07
C PRO A 64 10.75 -15.61 6.71
N TRP A 65 9.49 -16.05 6.68
CA TRP A 65 8.75 -16.22 5.43
C TRP A 65 8.52 -14.87 4.75
N HIS A 66 8.03 -13.86 5.47
CA HIS A 66 7.79 -12.52 4.89
C HIS A 66 9.10 -11.84 4.47
N ARG A 67 10.20 -12.07 5.20
CA ARG A 67 11.53 -11.59 4.80
C ARG A 67 11.93 -12.13 3.43
N GLU A 68 11.76 -13.42 3.20
CA GLU A 68 12.10 -14.05 1.93
C GLU A 68 11.12 -13.64 0.82
N PHE A 69 9.82 -13.60 1.12
CA PHE A 69 8.80 -13.11 0.20
C PHE A 69 9.12 -11.69 -0.32
N LEU A 70 9.43 -10.76 0.58
CA LEU A 70 9.82 -9.40 0.20
C LEU A 70 11.15 -9.36 -0.56
N ARG A 71 12.07 -10.29 -0.31
CA ARG A 71 13.33 -10.39 -1.06
C ARG A 71 13.09 -10.86 -2.50
N GLN A 72 12.19 -11.82 -2.71
CA GLN A 72 11.80 -12.28 -4.05
C GLN A 72 11.05 -11.19 -4.82
N PHE A 73 10.13 -10.49 -4.14
CA PHE A 73 9.43 -9.35 -4.74
C PHE A 73 10.40 -8.23 -5.14
N GLU A 74 11.39 -7.91 -4.30
CA GLU A 74 12.45 -6.95 -4.62
C GLU A 74 13.32 -7.41 -5.81
N VAL A 75 13.61 -8.72 -5.94
CA VAL A 75 14.30 -9.25 -7.13
C VAL A 75 13.46 -9.09 -8.39
N ALA A 76 12.15 -9.34 -8.31
CA ALA A 76 11.26 -9.14 -9.44
C ALA A 76 11.26 -7.67 -9.89
N LEU A 77 11.18 -6.72 -8.96
CA LEU A 77 11.32 -5.30 -9.25
C LEU A 77 12.69 -4.97 -9.88
N GLN A 78 13.78 -5.56 -9.38
CA GLN A 78 15.13 -5.34 -9.90
C GLN A 78 15.39 -5.96 -11.27
N ASN A 79 14.61 -6.98 -11.66
CA ASN A 79 14.69 -7.53 -13.01
C ASN A 79 14.09 -6.54 -14.04
N GLU A 80 13.11 -5.72 -13.63
CA GLU A 80 12.55 -4.64 -14.45
C GLU A 80 13.40 -3.36 -14.37
N GLU A 81 13.86 -3.00 -13.16
CA GLU A 81 14.67 -1.81 -12.90
C GLU A 81 15.78 -2.11 -11.88
N PRO A 82 17.03 -2.38 -12.34
CA PRO A 82 18.12 -2.84 -11.48
C PRO A 82 18.51 -1.93 -10.32
N SER A 83 18.19 -0.63 -10.42
CA SER A 83 18.49 0.37 -9.39
C SER A 83 17.48 0.44 -8.26
N VAL A 84 16.31 -0.20 -8.41
CA VAL A 84 15.21 -0.11 -7.44
C VAL A 84 15.47 -1.01 -6.22
N SER A 85 15.16 -0.46 -5.06
CA SER A 85 15.09 -1.17 -3.77
C SER A 85 13.69 -1.01 -3.21
N LEU A 86 13.17 -2.03 -2.53
CA LEU A 86 11.84 -1.93 -1.93
C LEU A 86 11.87 -0.94 -0.75
N PRO A 87 11.10 0.17 -0.77
CA PRO A 87 11.08 1.09 0.36
C PRO A 87 10.31 0.49 1.53
N TYR A 88 10.52 1.04 2.72
CA TYR A 88 9.67 0.80 3.87
C TYR A 88 8.87 2.05 4.23
N TRP A 89 7.79 1.85 4.94
CA TRP A 89 6.97 2.93 5.48
C TRP A 89 7.04 2.87 7.00
N ASP A 90 7.57 3.93 7.61
CA ASP A 90 7.52 4.07 9.07
C ASP A 90 6.18 4.70 9.46
N SER A 91 5.29 3.85 9.96
CA SER A 91 3.94 4.23 10.40
C SER A 91 3.93 4.93 11.76
N THR A 92 5.02 4.88 12.53
CA THR A 92 5.08 5.57 13.84
C THR A 92 5.06 7.09 13.69
N LEU A 93 5.46 7.58 12.51
CA LEU A 93 5.45 8.99 12.12
C LEU A 93 4.03 9.52 11.80
N ASP A 94 3.04 8.64 11.61
CA ASP A 94 1.69 9.04 11.19
C ASP A 94 0.71 9.27 12.35
N GLN A 95 1.18 9.22 13.61
CA GLN A 95 0.32 9.42 14.78
C GLN A 95 -0.44 10.77 14.75
N GLU A 96 0.15 11.81 14.14
CA GLU A 96 -0.48 13.14 14.01
C GLU A 96 -1.58 13.22 12.93
N VAL A 97 -1.57 12.33 11.93
CA VAL A 97 -2.53 12.35 10.82
C VAL A 97 -3.94 12.01 11.33
N SER A 98 -4.03 11.22 12.40
CA SER A 98 -5.30 10.90 13.07
C SER A 98 -5.95 12.10 13.77
N GLN A 99 -5.22 13.16 14.11
CA GLN A 99 -5.82 14.35 14.73
C GLN A 99 -6.07 15.46 13.71
N GLN A 100 -5.20 15.61 12.70
CA GLN A 100 -5.36 16.66 11.69
C GLN A 100 -6.50 16.39 10.70
N LEU A 101 -6.81 15.14 10.35
CA LEU A 101 -7.91 14.84 9.41
C LEU A 101 -9.29 15.21 9.99
N TRP A 102 -9.49 15.01 11.30
CA TRP A 102 -10.74 15.37 11.97
C TRP A 102 -10.86 16.88 12.21
N VAL A 103 -9.74 17.57 12.43
CA VAL A 103 -9.69 19.04 12.60
C VAL A 103 -9.85 19.77 11.27
N LYS A 104 -9.29 19.25 10.17
CA LYS A 104 -9.32 19.88 8.85
C LYS A 104 -10.69 19.82 8.18
N CYS A 105 -11.45 18.73 8.39
CA CYS A 105 -12.83 18.63 7.92
C CYS A 105 -13.73 19.74 8.49
N LYS A 106 -13.40 20.32 9.66
CA LYS A 106 -14.15 21.43 10.25
C LYS A 106 -13.85 22.79 9.63
N LYS A 107 -12.67 23.01 9.04
CA LYS A 107 -12.22 24.37 8.71
C LYS A 107 -12.32 24.73 7.24
N ASP A 108 -12.04 23.80 6.33
CA ASP A 108 -11.70 24.22 4.97
C ASP A 108 -12.70 23.79 3.89
N GLY A 109 -13.64 22.88 4.19
CA GLY A 109 -14.55 22.34 3.17
C GLY A 109 -13.84 21.77 1.93
N ALA A 110 -12.52 21.56 2.01
CA ALA A 110 -11.64 21.30 0.88
C ALA A 110 -11.36 19.81 0.79
N GLU A 111 -11.84 19.21 -0.31
CA GLU A 111 -11.62 17.82 -0.67
C GLU A 111 -10.11 17.52 -0.77
N ASN A 112 -9.62 16.57 0.03
CA ASN A 112 -8.31 15.97 -0.20
C ASN A 112 -8.53 14.63 -0.93
N ARG A 113 -8.42 14.68 -2.26
CA ARG A 113 -8.81 13.61 -3.21
C ARG A 113 -8.04 12.29 -3.07
N LEU A 114 -7.04 12.22 -2.19
CA LEU A 114 -6.22 11.03 -2.00
C LEU A 114 -6.65 10.12 -0.84
N LEU A 115 -7.54 10.56 0.07
CA LEU A 115 -7.83 9.76 1.28
C LEU A 115 -9.29 9.65 1.71
N LEU A 116 -10.26 10.39 1.15
CA LEU A 116 -11.66 10.28 1.58
C LEU A 116 -12.61 10.34 0.38
N GLY A 117 -13.61 9.45 0.40
CA GLY A 117 -14.75 9.48 -0.51
C GLY A 117 -15.50 10.81 -0.40
N LYS A 118 -16.14 11.20 -1.51
CA LYS A 118 -16.86 12.47 -1.63
C LYS A 118 -17.94 12.60 -0.55
N CYS A 119 -17.95 13.72 0.15
CA CYS A 119 -19.09 14.11 0.98
C CYS A 119 -20.03 14.94 0.12
N SER A 120 -21.08 14.33 -0.43
CA SER A 120 -22.12 15.06 -1.18
C SER A 120 -22.96 15.90 -0.22
N SER A 121 -23.04 17.20 -0.47
CA SER A 121 -23.79 18.17 0.31
C SER A 121 -25.26 18.14 -0.06
N GLU A 122 -26.02 17.17 0.44
CA GLU A 122 -27.49 17.25 0.37
C GLU A 122 -28.11 17.05 1.75
N ASN A 123 -28.81 18.11 2.17
CA ASN A 123 -29.72 18.21 3.31
C ASN A 123 -29.09 18.49 4.70
N GLN A 124 -28.55 19.70 4.86
CA GLN A 124 -28.41 20.31 6.19
C GLN A 124 -29.78 20.76 6.71
N ARG A 125 -30.46 19.93 7.51
CA ARG A 125 -31.54 20.41 8.37
C ARG A 125 -31.50 19.73 9.73
N GLY A 126 -30.83 20.41 10.67
CA GLY A 126 -30.90 20.20 12.12
C GLY A 126 -30.42 18.82 12.57
N VAL A 127 -29.67 18.72 13.64
CA VAL A 127 -30.12 18.23 14.95
C VAL A 127 -28.88 18.28 15.85
N ASN A 128 -29.06 18.81 17.05
CA ASN A 128 -28.12 18.68 18.16
C ASN A 128 -27.98 17.20 18.57
N HIS A 129 -26.81 16.88 19.11
CA HIS A 129 -26.56 15.75 20.00
C HIS A 129 -26.39 14.36 19.34
N LEU A 130 -25.17 13.81 19.50
CA LEU A 130 -24.83 12.38 19.47
C LEU A 130 -25.40 11.57 18.29
N GLN A 131 -24.85 11.71 17.08
CA GLN A 131 -25.14 10.78 15.99
C GLN A 131 -23.91 9.92 15.68
N GLN A 132 -24.00 8.64 16.07
CA GLN A 132 -23.21 7.53 15.57
C GLN A 132 -23.21 7.50 14.03
N CYS A 133 -22.17 6.91 13.44
CA CYS A 133 -22.14 6.56 12.01
C CYS A 133 -23.50 5.97 11.58
N PRO A 134 -24.04 6.35 10.41
CA PRO A 134 -25.35 5.87 10.00
C PRO A 134 -25.31 4.34 9.79
N PRO A 135 -26.34 3.60 10.25
CA PRO A 135 -26.45 2.18 9.96
C PRO A 135 -26.65 2.00 8.46
N GLY A 136 -25.66 1.40 7.81
CA GLY A 136 -25.63 1.21 6.35
C GLY A 136 -24.32 1.63 5.67
N ALA A 137 -23.38 2.28 6.39
CA ALA A 137 -22.03 2.50 5.87
C ALA A 137 -21.27 1.16 5.81
N THR A 138 -21.38 0.45 4.68
CA THR A 138 -20.48 -0.65 4.38
C THR A 138 -19.15 -0.06 3.91
N MET A 139 -18.09 -0.33 4.67
CA MET A 139 -16.72 -0.08 4.24
C MET A 139 -16.42 -1.04 3.09
N ASN A 140 -16.61 -0.57 1.85
CA ASN A 140 -16.16 -1.31 0.68
C ASN A 140 -14.64 -1.20 0.58
N TYR A 141 -13.94 -2.14 1.21
CA TYR A 141 -12.54 -2.44 0.93
C TYR A 141 -12.44 -3.19 -0.41
N SER A 142 -12.84 -2.55 -1.51
CA SER A 142 -12.71 -3.13 -2.85
C SER A 142 -12.11 -2.12 -3.82
N LYS A 143 -10.93 -1.59 -3.46
CA LYS A 143 -10.05 -0.96 -4.44
C LYS A 143 -8.61 -0.85 -3.96
N PHE A 144 -8.06 -1.97 -3.54
CA PHE A 144 -6.63 -2.20 -3.53
C PHE A 144 -6.41 -3.63 -4.03
N ILE A 145 -6.10 -3.75 -5.33
CA ILE A 145 -5.45 -4.92 -5.94
C ILE A 145 -4.29 -4.36 -6.78
#